data_AF-A0A5E4ER15-F1
#
_entry.id   AF-A0A5E4ER15-F1
#
_cell.length_a   1.000
_cell.length_b   1.000
_cell.length_c   1.000
_cell.angle_alpha   90.00
_cell.angle_beta   90.00
_cell.angle_gamma   90.00
#
_symmetry.space_group_name_H-M   'P 1'
#
loop_
_entity.id
_entity.type
_entity.pdbx_description
1 polymer ?
#
loop_
_entity_poly.entity_id
_entity_poly.type
_entity_poly.pdbx_seq_one_letter_code
_entity_poly.pdbx_strand_id
1 'polypeptide(L)'
;MDGLRILCSQVRHDTTKSIKDVIERYKAHTNGVEKSDEPSVELQLENENQIGLSKELEEKSNQLRQMKAEDLEELNFDELQKLEQLVDASLGRVIQTKEELRMSEIMALERKGAELVEANNQLRQTMMLSGGNTGPTLMDPERLSNNIGGGGEEEGMSSESAISTTCNSALSLSPSLGDASDDVTLSLKLGIKDVIERYEARTNGVEKSDEQSLELQLDNENHTKLSTELEEKNRQLRQMKGEDLEELDLDELLKLEQLVEATLVRVMETKEELIMSDIVALEKKGTELVEANNQMVMLRERMVMLSKGNTGPALMEPSESATSTSCNSVLSLSLEDDCSDDVILSLKLGRP
;
A
#
# COMPACT_ATOMS: atom_id res chain seq x y z
N MET A 1 36.31 54.73 -60.63
CA MET A 1 36.51 54.58 -59.17
C MET A 1 35.19 54.61 -58.39
N ASP A 2 34.21 55.44 -58.79
CA ASP A 2 32.96 55.58 -58.02
C ASP A 2 32.02 54.37 -58.08
N GLY A 3 31.96 53.65 -59.22
CA GLY A 3 31.12 52.44 -59.34
C GLY A 3 31.49 51.31 -58.37
N LEU A 4 32.78 51.07 -58.12
CA LEU A 4 33.27 50.07 -57.17
C LEU A 4 32.99 50.46 -55.72
N ARG A 5 33.01 51.77 -55.38
CA ARG A 5 32.61 52.24 -54.05
C ARG A 5 31.12 52.08 -53.80
N ILE A 6 30.30 52.33 -54.81
CA ILE A 6 28.84 52.15 -54.74
C ILE A 6 28.52 50.66 -54.53
N LEU A 7 29.14 49.76 -55.32
CA LEU A 7 28.92 48.32 -55.18
C LEU A 7 29.36 47.80 -53.80
N CYS A 8 30.53 48.20 -53.32
CA CYS A 8 31.01 47.82 -51.99
C CYS A 8 30.13 48.35 -50.85
N SER A 9 29.52 49.53 -51.02
CA SER A 9 28.61 50.10 -50.02
C SER A 9 27.26 49.37 -50.04
N GLN A 10 26.77 49.03 -51.23
CA GLN A 10 25.54 48.28 -51.42
C GLN A 10 25.63 46.86 -50.84
N VAL A 11 26.70 46.12 -51.17
CA VAL A 11 26.93 44.78 -50.61
C VAL A 11 27.00 44.85 -49.08
N ARG A 12 27.74 45.80 -48.52
CA ARG A 12 27.85 45.93 -47.05
C ARG A 12 26.51 46.25 -46.39
N HIS A 13 25.69 47.09 -47.03
CA HIS A 13 24.36 47.42 -46.55
C HIS A 13 23.43 46.19 -46.59
N ASP A 14 23.43 45.44 -47.68
CA ASP A 14 22.58 44.26 -47.86
C ASP A 14 22.98 43.11 -46.93
N THR A 15 24.29 42.88 -46.71
CA THR A 15 24.77 41.90 -45.74
C THR A 15 24.39 42.31 -44.31
N THR A 16 24.49 43.60 -43.97
CA THR A 16 24.11 44.11 -42.64
C THR A 16 22.60 43.96 -42.40
N LYS A 17 21.78 44.21 -43.43
CA LYS A 17 20.32 44.04 -43.35
C LYS A 17 19.94 42.57 -43.18
N SER A 18 20.57 41.67 -43.94
CA SER A 18 20.36 40.22 -43.85
C SER A 18 20.74 39.67 -42.47
N ILE A 19 21.90 40.07 -41.93
CA ILE A 19 22.33 39.64 -40.58
C ILE A 19 21.37 40.14 -39.50
N LYS A 20 20.90 41.39 -39.59
CA LYS A 20 19.90 41.91 -38.65
C LYS A 20 18.59 41.12 -38.71
N ASP A 21 18.12 40.79 -39.90
CA ASP A 21 16.90 40.02 -40.12
C ASP A 21 17.00 38.58 -39.58
N VAL A 22 18.18 37.95 -39.71
CA VAL A 22 18.46 36.64 -39.10
C VAL A 22 18.49 36.73 -37.57
N ILE A 23 19.11 37.77 -37.00
CA ILE A 23 19.14 37.99 -35.54
C ILE A 23 17.73 38.27 -35.00
N GLU A 24 16.91 39.03 -35.72
CA GLU A 24 15.54 39.35 -35.31
C GLU A 24 14.63 38.12 -35.36
N ARG A 25 14.75 37.30 -36.41
CA ARG A 25 14.10 35.98 -36.47
C ARG A 25 14.57 35.06 -35.35
N TYR A 26 15.86 35.03 -35.05
CA TYR A 26 16.40 34.25 -33.94
C TYR A 26 15.81 34.69 -32.60
N LYS A 27 15.77 36.01 -32.32
CA LYS A 27 15.15 36.56 -31.11
C LYS A 27 13.67 36.20 -31.00
N ALA A 28 12.94 36.20 -32.12
CA ALA A 28 11.54 35.78 -32.13
C ALA A 28 11.38 34.29 -31.81
N HIS A 29 12.28 33.44 -32.31
CA HIS A 29 12.29 32.00 -31.99
C HIS A 29 12.72 31.71 -30.55
N THR A 30 13.75 32.39 -30.01
CA THR A 30 14.21 32.17 -28.63
C THR A 30 13.20 32.64 -27.59
N ASN A 31 12.53 33.77 -27.83
CA ASN A 31 11.51 34.28 -26.91
C ASN A 31 10.22 33.44 -26.90
N GLY A 32 10.03 32.56 -27.91
CA GLY A 32 8.96 31.55 -27.93
C GLY A 32 9.29 30.30 -27.12
N VAL A 33 10.58 29.98 -26.94
CA VAL A 33 11.07 28.82 -26.16
C VAL A 33 11.09 29.13 -24.66
N GLU A 34 11.22 30.39 -24.26
CA GLU A 34 11.20 30.83 -22.85
C GLU A 34 9.80 30.83 -22.21
N LYS A 35 8.75 30.42 -22.94
CA LYS A 35 7.38 30.22 -22.42
C LYS A 35 6.99 28.76 -22.20
N SER A 36 7.94 27.83 -22.31
CA SER A 36 7.71 26.42 -21.99
C SER A 36 8.15 26.07 -20.56
N ASP A 37 7.93 26.98 -19.61
CA ASP A 37 7.99 26.70 -18.16
C ASP A 37 6.59 26.33 -17.62
N GLU A 38 5.70 25.86 -18.48
CA GLU A 38 4.49 25.17 -18.08
C GLU A 38 4.84 23.67 -18.11
N PRO A 39 4.92 22.98 -16.95
CA PRO A 39 5.10 21.54 -16.96
C PRO A 39 3.98 20.97 -17.83
N SER A 40 4.33 20.18 -18.84
CA SER A 40 3.37 19.66 -19.81
C SER A 40 2.18 19.06 -19.05
N VAL A 41 0.97 19.25 -19.56
CA VAL A 41 -0.27 18.72 -18.94
C VAL A 41 -0.13 17.21 -18.63
N GLU A 42 0.67 16.50 -19.43
CA GLU A 42 1.05 15.09 -19.21
C GLU A 42 1.90 14.87 -17.95
N LEU A 43 2.90 15.71 -17.68
CA LEU A 43 3.68 15.66 -16.42
C LEU A 43 2.85 16.05 -15.19
N GLN A 44 1.91 16.98 -15.35
CA GLN A 44 0.98 17.36 -14.27
C GLN A 44 0.03 16.20 -13.92
N LEU A 45 -0.53 15.54 -14.94
CA LEU A 45 -1.39 14.36 -14.77
C LEU A 45 -0.63 13.18 -14.15
N GLU A 46 0.62 12.94 -14.57
CA GLU A 46 1.46 11.87 -14.01
C GLU A 46 1.76 12.14 -12.52
N ASN A 47 2.06 13.39 -12.16
CA ASN A 47 2.27 13.77 -10.77
C ASN A 47 0.98 13.66 -9.93
N GLU A 48 -0.18 14.04 -10.47
CA GLU A 48 -1.48 13.82 -9.81
C GLU A 48 -1.77 12.32 -9.60
N ASN A 49 -1.48 11.47 -10.59
CA ASN A 49 -1.61 10.02 -10.49
C ASN A 49 -0.66 9.44 -9.43
N GLN A 50 0.60 9.90 -9.39
CA GLN A 50 1.59 9.47 -8.40
C GLN A 50 1.18 9.87 -6.98
N ILE A 51 0.66 11.08 -6.78
CA ILE A 51 0.09 11.52 -5.49
C ILE A 51 -1.11 10.64 -5.11
N GLY A 52 -1.97 10.32 -6.08
CA GLY A 52 -3.11 9.42 -5.88
C GLY A 52 -2.68 8.03 -5.42
N LEU A 53 -1.73 7.41 -6.13
CA LEU A 53 -1.18 6.10 -5.78
C LEU A 53 -0.48 6.10 -4.43
N SER A 54 0.32 7.13 -4.14
CA SER A 54 1.00 7.28 -2.85
C SER A 54 0.00 7.37 -1.70
N LYS A 55 -1.09 8.13 -1.88
CA LYS A 55 -2.16 8.23 -0.89
C LYS A 55 -2.90 6.90 -0.71
N GLU A 56 -3.21 6.20 -1.79
CA GLU A 56 -3.83 4.87 -1.72
C GLU A 56 -2.90 3.86 -1.04
N LEU A 57 -1.61 3.89 -1.34
CA LEU A 57 -0.59 3.07 -0.69
C LEU A 57 -0.57 3.31 0.82
N GLU A 58 -0.58 4.58 1.25
CA GLU A 58 -0.63 4.96 2.66
C GLU A 58 -1.90 4.43 3.33
N GLU A 59 -3.07 4.58 2.69
CA GLU A 59 -4.34 4.06 3.21
C GLU A 59 -4.31 2.52 3.35
N LYS A 60 -3.85 1.81 2.31
CA LYS A 60 -3.72 0.35 2.34
C LYS A 60 -2.71 -0.11 3.39
N SER A 61 -1.60 0.62 3.54
CA SER A 61 -0.60 0.38 4.56
C SER A 61 -1.19 0.52 5.96
N ASN A 62 -1.94 1.59 6.23
CA ASN A 62 -2.62 1.82 7.51
C ASN A 62 -3.64 0.72 7.81
N GLN A 63 -4.50 0.36 6.84
CA GLN A 63 -5.45 -0.74 7.00
C GLN A 63 -4.74 -2.07 7.28
N LEU A 64 -3.62 -2.34 6.60
CA LEU A 64 -2.86 -3.58 6.82
C LEU A 64 -2.21 -3.62 8.20
N ARG A 65 -1.72 -2.49 8.71
CA ARG A 65 -1.19 -2.36 10.08
C ARG A 65 -2.27 -2.66 11.11
N GLN A 66 -3.45 -2.05 10.98
CA GLN A 66 -4.60 -2.35 11.84
C GLN A 66 -5.02 -3.82 11.77
N MET A 67 -5.05 -4.40 10.56
CA MET A 67 -5.32 -5.83 10.37
C MET A 67 -4.23 -6.74 10.94
N LYS A 68 -3.04 -6.22 11.27
CA LYS A 68 -1.98 -6.91 12.02
C LYS A 68 -1.96 -6.54 13.50
N ALA A 69 -2.99 -5.84 13.99
CA ALA A 69 -3.12 -5.32 15.34
C ALA A 69 -1.99 -4.32 15.73
N GLU A 70 -1.56 -3.51 14.76
CA GLU A 70 -0.72 -2.34 14.97
C GLU A 70 -1.58 -1.06 14.94
N ASP A 71 -1.13 -0.01 15.62
CA ASP A 71 -1.80 1.31 15.69
C ASP A 71 -3.29 1.25 16.15
N LEU A 72 -3.62 0.31 17.05
CA LEU A 72 -4.98 0.14 17.55
C LEU A 72 -5.43 1.30 18.46
N GLU A 73 -4.49 2.00 19.09
CA GLU A 73 -4.80 3.14 19.98
C GLU A 73 -5.40 4.34 19.25
N GLU A 74 -5.25 4.41 17.92
CA GLU A 74 -5.83 5.48 17.10
C GLU A 74 -7.32 5.27 16.81
N LEU A 75 -7.84 4.07 17.05
CA LEU A 75 -9.22 3.70 16.75
C LEU A 75 -10.16 3.98 17.93
N ASN A 76 -11.37 4.45 17.62
CA ASN A 76 -12.44 4.52 18.61
C ASN A 76 -13.13 3.15 18.79
N PHE A 77 -13.98 3.05 19.83
CA PHE A 77 -14.68 1.79 20.15
C PHE A 77 -15.49 1.22 18.97
N ASP A 78 -16.19 2.06 18.20
CA ASP A 78 -17.01 1.62 17.07
C ASP A 78 -16.15 1.11 15.90
N GLU A 79 -15.02 1.75 15.64
CA GLU A 79 -14.04 1.32 14.64
C GLU A 79 -13.39 -0.01 15.05
N LEU A 80 -13.00 -0.12 16.32
CA LEU A 80 -12.41 -1.33 16.88
C LEU A 80 -13.41 -2.50 16.89
N GLN A 81 -14.70 -2.22 17.14
CA GLN A 81 -15.80 -3.18 17.01
C GLN A 81 -16.01 -3.67 15.57
N LYS A 82 -15.85 -2.79 14.57
CA LYS A 82 -15.91 -3.19 13.15
C LYS A 82 -14.69 -4.01 12.75
N LEU A 83 -13.51 -3.63 13.24
CA LEU A 83 -12.28 -4.37 13.00
C LEU A 83 -12.37 -5.77 13.59
N GLU A 84 -12.85 -5.92 14.82
CA GLU A 84 -13.12 -7.21 15.47
C GLU A 84 -14.02 -8.10 14.60
N GLN A 85 -15.17 -7.58 14.13
CA GLN A 85 -16.09 -8.33 13.27
C GLN A 85 -15.45 -8.75 11.94
N LEU A 86 -14.61 -7.88 11.36
CA LEU A 86 -13.93 -8.17 10.11
C LEU A 86 -12.86 -9.26 10.29
N VAL A 87 -12.06 -9.17 11.37
CA VAL A 87 -11.01 -10.13 11.71
C VAL A 87 -11.60 -11.48 12.13
N ASP A 88 -12.70 -11.49 12.89
CA ASP A 88 -13.42 -12.71 13.25
C ASP A 88 -13.97 -13.42 12.00
N ALA A 89 -14.59 -12.66 11.10
CA ALA A 89 -15.07 -13.20 9.84
C ALA A 89 -13.93 -13.70 8.93
N SER A 90 -12.77 -13.04 8.93
CA SER A 90 -11.61 -13.50 8.16
C SER A 90 -11.00 -14.76 8.76
N LEU A 91 -10.90 -14.86 10.09
CA LEU A 91 -10.46 -16.07 10.79
C LEU A 91 -11.34 -17.26 10.42
N GLY A 92 -12.67 -17.08 10.42
CA GLY A 92 -13.63 -18.09 10.00
C GLY A 92 -13.38 -18.59 8.56
N ARG A 93 -13.14 -17.67 7.62
CA ARG A 93 -12.80 -18.03 6.23
C ARG A 93 -11.49 -18.80 6.13
N VAL A 94 -10.44 -18.34 6.80
CA VAL A 94 -9.12 -18.98 6.82
C VAL A 94 -9.20 -20.42 7.35
N ILE A 95 -9.90 -20.62 8.48
CA ILE A 95 -10.12 -21.94 9.07
C ILE A 95 -10.89 -22.84 8.09
N GLN A 96 -11.96 -22.33 7.49
CA GLN A 96 -12.76 -23.08 6.54
C GLN A 96 -11.94 -23.54 5.32
N THR A 97 -11.22 -22.62 4.66
CA THR A 97 -10.37 -22.96 3.51
C THR A 97 -9.31 -24.00 3.88
N LYS A 98 -8.73 -23.90 5.08
CA LYS A 98 -7.74 -24.87 5.58
C LYS A 98 -8.35 -26.26 5.76
N GLU A 99 -9.57 -26.33 6.29
CA GLU A 99 -10.31 -27.58 6.44
C GLU A 99 -10.68 -28.19 5.09
N GLU A 100 -11.10 -27.37 4.12
CA GLU A 100 -11.42 -27.81 2.76
C GLU A 100 -10.19 -28.38 2.03
N LEU A 101 -9.03 -27.74 2.16
CA LEU A 101 -7.77 -28.26 1.62
C LEU A 101 -7.40 -29.61 2.25
N ARG A 102 -7.48 -29.72 3.58
CA ARG A 102 -7.22 -30.97 4.29
C ARG A 102 -8.18 -32.08 3.85
N MET A 103 -9.47 -31.76 3.72
CA MET A 103 -10.49 -32.72 3.29
C MET A 103 -10.22 -33.21 1.86
N SER A 104 -9.86 -32.31 0.96
CA SER A 104 -9.53 -32.64 -0.43
C SER A 104 -8.34 -33.59 -0.52
N GLU A 105 -7.30 -33.36 0.27
CA GLU A 105 -6.12 -34.24 0.35
C GLU A 105 -6.49 -35.62 0.93
N ILE A 106 -7.30 -35.68 1.99
CA ILE A 106 -7.81 -36.95 2.54
C ILE A 106 -8.55 -37.74 1.47
N MET A 107 -9.49 -37.11 0.75
CA MET A 107 -10.24 -37.79 -0.32
C MET A 107 -9.34 -38.27 -1.47
N ALA A 108 -8.30 -37.51 -1.81
CA ALA A 108 -7.32 -37.90 -2.81
C ALA A 108 -6.54 -39.15 -2.37
N LEU A 109 -6.07 -39.16 -1.12
CA LEU A 109 -5.35 -40.29 -0.53
C LEU A 109 -6.24 -41.53 -0.36
N GLU A 110 -7.49 -41.38 0.05
CA GLU A 110 -8.46 -42.48 0.15
C GLU A 110 -8.72 -43.13 -1.21
N ARG A 111 -8.90 -42.33 -2.27
CA ARG A 111 -9.07 -42.84 -3.64
C ARG A 111 -7.84 -43.62 -4.08
N LYS A 112 -6.64 -43.06 -3.88
CA LYS A 112 -5.37 -43.73 -4.21
C LYS A 112 -5.19 -45.03 -3.40
N GLY A 113 -5.61 -45.03 -2.13
CA GLY A 113 -5.64 -46.22 -1.29
C GLY A 113 -6.55 -47.31 -1.85
N ALA A 114 -7.75 -46.95 -2.29
CA ALA A 114 -8.70 -47.89 -2.90
C ALA A 114 -8.15 -48.48 -4.21
N GLU A 115 -7.58 -47.65 -5.08
CA GLU A 115 -6.94 -48.08 -6.34
C GLU A 115 -5.79 -49.07 -6.09
N LEU A 116 -4.94 -48.79 -5.09
CA LEU A 116 -3.84 -49.68 -4.71
C LEU A 116 -4.34 -51.01 -4.15
N VAL A 117 -5.41 -51.01 -3.35
CA VAL A 117 -6.04 -52.25 -2.84
C VAL A 117 -6.61 -53.07 -3.99
N GLU A 118 -7.29 -52.45 -4.95
CA GLU A 118 -7.82 -53.14 -6.12
C GLU A 118 -6.70 -53.75 -6.99
N ALA A 119 -5.67 -52.96 -7.31
CA ALA A 119 -4.51 -53.44 -8.07
C ALA A 119 -3.80 -54.61 -7.33
N ASN A 120 -3.68 -54.54 -6.00
CA ASN A 120 -3.10 -55.63 -5.22
C ASN A 120 -3.95 -56.91 -5.29
N ASN A 121 -5.27 -56.77 -5.22
CA ASN A 121 -6.20 -57.89 -5.35
C ASN A 121 -6.12 -58.54 -6.75
N GLN A 122 -6.05 -57.74 -7.81
CA GLN A 122 -5.86 -58.23 -9.18
C GLN A 122 -4.53 -58.96 -9.35
N LEU A 123 -3.44 -58.45 -8.77
CA LEU A 123 -2.14 -59.10 -8.77
C LEU A 123 -2.20 -60.45 -8.05
N ARG A 124 -2.80 -60.51 -6.85
CA ARG A 124 -2.98 -61.76 -6.10
C ARG A 124 -3.77 -62.79 -6.89
N GLN A 125 -4.86 -62.38 -7.53
CA GLN A 125 -5.65 -63.27 -8.38
C GLN A 125 -4.83 -63.78 -9.57
N THR A 126 -4.06 -62.90 -10.22
CA THR A 126 -3.15 -63.28 -11.31
C THR A 126 -2.11 -64.29 -10.84
N MET A 127 -1.47 -64.06 -9.69
CA MET A 127 -0.50 -65.00 -9.09
C MET A 127 -1.13 -66.35 -8.73
N MET A 128 -2.38 -66.38 -8.26
CA MET A 128 -3.08 -67.64 -7.99
C MET A 128 -3.43 -68.40 -9.28
N LEU A 129 -3.78 -67.68 -10.36
CA LEU A 129 -4.11 -68.27 -11.65
C LEU A 129 -2.85 -68.69 -12.44
N SER A 130 -1.73 -67.98 -12.28
CA SER A 130 -0.46 -68.29 -12.93
C SER A 130 0.45 -69.19 -12.10
N GLY A 131 0.21 -69.31 -10.78
CA GLY A 131 0.99 -70.11 -9.82
C GLY A 131 0.67 -71.61 -9.81
N GLY A 132 -0.12 -72.10 -10.78
CA GLY A 132 -0.46 -73.51 -10.91
C GLY A 132 0.70 -74.43 -11.35
N ASN A 133 1.90 -73.92 -11.59
CA ASN A 133 3.06 -74.78 -11.87
C ASN A 133 4.37 -74.04 -11.58
N THR A 134 4.99 -74.35 -10.44
CA THR A 134 6.42 -74.31 -10.05
C THR A 134 6.61 -73.70 -8.66
N GLY A 135 7.37 -74.42 -7.83
CA GLY A 135 7.52 -74.20 -6.39
C GLY A 135 8.23 -72.92 -5.96
N PRO A 136 8.40 -72.71 -4.64
CA PRO A 136 8.87 -71.46 -4.09
C PRO A 136 10.39 -71.35 -4.25
N THR A 137 10.86 -70.50 -5.17
CA THR A 137 12.25 -70.05 -5.19
C THR A 137 12.28 -68.57 -4.82
N LEU A 138 12.69 -68.35 -3.57
CA LEU A 138 13.28 -67.11 -3.06
C LEU A 138 14.24 -66.49 -4.08
N MET A 139 14.00 -65.24 -4.47
CA MET A 139 15.01 -64.41 -5.11
C MET A 139 15.07 -63.05 -4.42
N ASP A 140 16.20 -62.86 -3.76
CA ASP A 140 16.70 -61.67 -3.07
C ASP A 140 17.12 -60.60 -4.11
N PRO A 141 16.87 -59.28 -3.91
CA PRO A 141 17.32 -58.27 -4.86
C PRO A 141 18.55 -57.52 -4.32
N GLU A 142 19.73 -57.85 -4.84
CA GLU A 142 20.87 -56.93 -4.78
C GLU A 142 21.50 -56.67 -6.16
N ARG A 143 21.54 -55.36 -6.47
CA ARG A 143 22.57 -54.63 -7.21
C ARG A 143 22.65 -54.82 -8.73
N LEU A 144 22.46 -53.70 -9.44
CA LEU A 144 23.43 -53.10 -10.38
C LEU A 144 22.82 -51.87 -11.08
N SER A 145 23.32 -50.67 -10.80
CA SER A 145 23.47 -49.61 -11.82
C SER A 145 24.37 -48.49 -11.29
N ASN A 146 25.66 -48.59 -11.59
CA ASN A 146 26.60 -47.47 -11.59
C ASN A 146 27.23 -47.36 -12.99
N ASN A 147 27.32 -46.12 -13.45
CA ASN A 147 28.29 -45.54 -14.39
C ASN A 147 28.36 -46.05 -15.83
N ILE A 148 27.96 -45.17 -16.75
CA ILE A 148 28.73 -44.92 -17.97
C ILE A 148 29.06 -43.42 -17.99
N GLY A 149 30.35 -43.13 -17.83
CA GLY A 149 30.95 -41.83 -18.11
C GLY A 149 31.77 -41.87 -19.40
N GLY A 150 32.16 -40.68 -19.85
CA GLY A 150 33.09 -40.40 -20.96
C GLY A 150 32.52 -39.27 -21.82
N GLY A 151 33.09 -38.08 -21.95
CA GLY A 151 34.46 -37.59 -21.68
C GLY A 151 35.13 -37.15 -22.99
N GLY A 152 35.66 -35.92 -23.03
CA GLY A 152 36.53 -35.34 -24.09
C GLY A 152 35.77 -34.41 -25.05
N GLU A 153 35.92 -33.08 -25.02
CA GLU A 153 37.10 -32.26 -25.44
C GLU A 153 37.39 -32.46 -26.95
N GLU A 154 37.48 -31.47 -27.84
CA GLU A 154 38.32 -30.26 -27.82
C GLU A 154 37.85 -29.20 -28.86
N GLU A 155 38.12 -27.94 -28.51
CA GLU A 155 38.67 -26.81 -29.29
C GLU A 155 38.29 -26.52 -30.76
N GLY A 156 38.13 -25.22 -31.06
CA GLY A 156 38.87 -24.64 -32.19
C GLY A 156 38.15 -23.64 -33.11
N MET A 157 38.34 -22.36 -32.80
CA MET A 157 38.64 -21.24 -33.72
C MET A 157 37.52 -20.47 -34.47
N SER A 158 37.67 -19.15 -34.27
CA SER A 158 37.04 -17.97 -34.87
C SER A 158 37.54 -17.68 -36.29
N SER A 159 36.71 -17.04 -37.14
CA SER A 159 37.03 -15.80 -37.88
C SER A 159 35.90 -15.36 -38.83
N GLU A 160 35.71 -14.04 -38.86
CA GLU A 160 34.81 -13.25 -39.69
C GLU A 160 35.15 -13.30 -41.19
N SER A 161 34.15 -13.01 -42.05
CA SER A 161 34.36 -12.27 -43.31
C SER A 161 33.02 -11.84 -43.90
N ALA A 162 32.86 -10.54 -44.11
CA ALA A 162 31.76 -9.94 -44.85
C ALA A 162 32.26 -9.39 -46.18
N ILE A 163 31.36 -9.39 -47.18
CA ILE A 163 30.98 -8.28 -48.07
C ILE A 163 30.63 -8.82 -49.46
N SER A 164 29.37 -8.58 -49.83
CA SER A 164 28.77 -8.86 -51.12
C SER A 164 28.55 -7.55 -51.88
N THR A 165 28.95 -7.59 -53.15
CA THR A 165 28.66 -6.78 -54.35
C THR A 165 27.65 -5.62 -54.26
N THR A 166 27.95 -4.51 -54.95
CA THR A 166 27.29 -4.08 -56.22
C THR A 166 27.84 -2.74 -56.75
N CYS A 167 27.92 -2.63 -58.08
CA CYS A 167 28.54 -1.58 -58.90
C CYS A 167 27.59 -0.41 -59.27
N ASN A 168 28.17 0.72 -59.70
CA ASN A 168 27.88 1.49 -60.95
C ASN A 168 28.71 2.82 -60.93
N SER A 169 29.70 2.99 -61.84
CA SER A 169 29.68 3.82 -63.08
C SER A 169 29.57 5.35 -62.82
N ALA A 170 30.31 6.28 -63.43
CA ALA A 170 31.21 6.31 -64.59
C ALA A 170 31.93 7.68 -64.71
N LEU A 171 33.05 7.66 -65.44
CA LEU A 171 33.69 8.68 -66.31
C LEU A 171 34.33 9.98 -65.76
N SER A 172 35.59 10.11 -66.23
CA SER A 172 36.57 11.19 -66.23
C SER A 172 36.13 12.53 -66.85
N LEU A 173 36.75 13.64 -66.40
CA LEU A 173 37.67 14.49 -67.21
C LEU A 173 38.15 15.69 -66.37
N SER A 174 39.45 15.97 -66.41
CA SER A 174 40.07 17.27 -66.10
C SER A 174 39.99 18.19 -67.34
N PRO A 175 40.06 19.53 -67.26
CA PRO A 175 41.37 20.23 -67.12
C PRO A 175 41.37 21.63 -66.43
N SER A 176 42.45 21.89 -65.69
CA SER A 176 43.38 23.04 -65.76
C SER A 176 42.89 24.50 -66.07
N LEU A 177 43.35 25.38 -65.15
CA LEU A 177 43.80 26.78 -65.29
C LEU A 177 42.77 27.91 -65.48
N GLY A 178 42.78 28.84 -64.52
CA GLY A 178 42.85 30.27 -64.83
C GLY A 178 41.98 31.21 -64.00
N ASP A 179 42.68 32.08 -63.25
CA ASP A 179 42.34 33.48 -62.94
C ASP A 179 41.55 33.83 -61.65
N ALA A 180 42.03 34.91 -61.02
CA ALA A 180 41.86 35.27 -59.63
C ALA A 180 40.67 36.21 -59.39
N SER A 181 39.65 35.76 -58.64
CA SER A 181 38.63 36.66 -58.05
C SER A 181 37.72 36.09 -56.95
N ASP A 182 37.98 34.89 -56.40
CA ASP A 182 36.99 34.19 -55.55
C ASP A 182 37.35 34.07 -54.05
N ASP A 183 38.49 34.61 -53.61
CA ASP A 183 39.06 34.34 -52.28
C ASP A 183 38.22 34.91 -51.10
N VAL A 184 37.56 36.05 -51.29
CA VAL A 184 36.71 36.67 -50.24
C VAL A 184 35.37 35.94 -50.08
N THR A 185 34.82 35.42 -51.18
CA THR A 185 33.53 34.71 -51.19
C THR A 185 33.67 33.32 -50.59
N LEU A 186 34.80 32.63 -50.87
CA LEU A 186 35.11 31.33 -50.27
C LEU A 186 35.39 31.46 -48.77
N SER A 187 36.10 32.50 -48.32
CA SER A 187 36.35 32.76 -46.89
C SER A 187 35.06 33.04 -46.11
N LEU A 188 34.11 33.80 -46.67
CA LEU A 188 32.79 34.02 -46.04
C LEU A 188 31.95 32.75 -46.01
N LYS A 189 31.99 31.93 -47.07
CA LYS A 189 31.25 30.67 -47.15
C LYS A 189 31.80 29.63 -46.18
N LEU A 190 33.12 29.56 -46.01
CA LEU A 190 33.79 28.74 -45.00
C LEU A 190 33.49 29.24 -43.58
N GLY A 191 33.56 30.56 -43.34
CA GLY A 191 33.21 31.14 -42.03
C GLY A 191 31.73 30.92 -41.64
N ILE A 192 30.80 31.02 -42.58
CA ILE A 192 29.37 30.71 -42.35
C ILE A 192 29.19 29.21 -42.09
N LYS A 193 29.88 28.35 -42.85
CA LYS A 193 29.84 26.90 -42.63
C LYS A 193 30.37 26.52 -41.25
N ASP A 194 31.49 27.09 -40.82
CA ASP A 194 32.06 26.89 -39.48
C ASP A 194 31.18 27.42 -38.36
N VAL A 195 30.40 28.48 -38.61
CA VAL A 195 29.42 29.00 -37.65
C VAL A 195 28.21 28.06 -37.59
N ILE A 196 27.71 27.57 -38.73
CA ILE A 196 26.63 26.58 -38.78
C ILE A 196 27.06 25.29 -38.09
N GLU A 197 28.26 24.76 -38.37
CA GLU A 197 28.79 23.55 -37.76
C GLU A 197 29.03 23.72 -36.25
N ARG A 198 29.49 24.90 -35.80
CA ARG A 198 29.56 25.23 -34.36
C ARG A 198 28.17 25.38 -33.72
N TYR A 199 27.17 25.85 -34.45
CA TYR A 199 25.80 25.92 -33.99
C TYR A 199 25.17 24.52 -33.94
N GLU A 200 25.36 23.67 -34.93
CA GLU A 200 24.89 22.28 -34.95
C GLU A 200 25.53 21.45 -33.83
N ALA A 201 26.83 21.64 -33.57
CA ALA A 201 27.51 21.03 -32.43
C ALA A 201 27.02 21.60 -31.07
N ARG A 202 26.59 22.87 -31.03
CA ARG A 202 26.06 23.52 -29.83
C ARG A 202 24.57 23.21 -29.59
N THR A 203 23.78 22.98 -30.64
CA THR A 203 22.38 22.53 -30.55
C THR A 203 22.30 21.05 -30.22
N ASN A 204 23.24 20.24 -30.72
CA ASN A 204 23.38 18.84 -30.32
C ASN A 204 24.08 18.68 -28.96
N GLY A 205 24.74 19.74 -28.47
CA GLY A 205 25.36 19.81 -27.14
C GLY A 205 24.51 20.51 -26.08
N VAL A 206 23.25 20.88 -26.38
CA VAL A 206 22.27 21.11 -25.32
C VAL A 206 21.75 19.72 -24.94
N GLU A 207 22.37 19.16 -23.91
CA GLU A 207 21.88 18.06 -23.08
C GLU A 207 20.50 18.43 -22.48
N LYS A 208 19.47 18.55 -23.32
CA LYS A 208 18.06 18.62 -22.90
C LYS A 208 17.32 17.31 -23.15
N SER A 209 17.99 16.32 -23.74
CA SER A 209 17.46 14.96 -23.87
C SER A 209 17.82 14.07 -22.68
N ASP A 210 18.99 14.27 -22.07
CA ASP A 210 19.52 13.28 -21.13
C ASP A 210 19.04 13.57 -19.70
N GLU A 211 18.96 14.83 -19.27
CA GLU A 211 18.44 15.20 -17.93
C GLU A 211 16.92 14.97 -17.82
N GLN A 212 16.14 15.35 -18.84
CA GLN A 212 14.70 15.08 -18.90
C GLN A 212 14.38 13.59 -19.11
N SER A 213 15.21 12.84 -19.87
CA SER A 213 15.02 11.39 -20.00
C SER A 213 15.42 10.65 -18.74
N LEU A 214 16.41 11.11 -17.97
CA LEU A 214 16.79 10.51 -16.70
C LEU A 214 15.75 10.81 -15.61
N GLU A 215 15.20 12.03 -15.55
CA GLU A 215 14.15 12.40 -14.61
C GLU A 215 12.83 11.65 -14.90
N LEU A 216 12.41 11.58 -16.17
CA LEU A 216 11.27 10.75 -16.59
C LEU A 216 11.50 9.24 -16.38
N GLN A 217 12.74 8.74 -16.55
CA GLN A 217 13.08 7.35 -16.25
C GLN A 217 13.03 7.07 -14.74
N LEU A 218 13.57 7.97 -13.92
CA LEU A 218 13.51 7.89 -12.47
C LEU A 218 12.08 7.98 -11.95
N ASP A 219 11.25 8.87 -12.50
CA ASP A 219 9.84 9.01 -12.12
C ASP A 219 9.02 7.78 -12.54
N ASN A 220 9.26 7.23 -13.74
CA ASN A 220 8.62 5.99 -14.17
C ASN A 220 9.09 4.77 -13.35
N GLU A 221 10.37 4.70 -12.97
CA GLU A 221 10.88 3.70 -12.03
C GLU A 221 10.27 3.84 -10.64
N ASN A 222 10.06 5.07 -10.15
CA ASN A 222 9.43 5.31 -8.86
C ASN A 222 7.94 4.98 -8.89
N HIS A 223 7.23 5.33 -9.97
CA HIS A 223 5.83 4.98 -10.17
C HIS A 223 5.64 3.47 -10.26
N THR A 224 6.48 2.76 -11.01
CA THR A 224 6.42 1.29 -11.09
C THR A 224 6.72 0.64 -9.75
N LYS A 225 7.73 1.12 -8.99
CA LYS A 225 8.01 0.64 -7.62
C LYS A 225 6.80 0.85 -6.70
N LEU A 226 6.23 2.05 -6.66
CA LEU A 226 5.04 2.37 -5.86
C LEU A 226 3.85 1.49 -6.24
N SER A 227 3.60 1.30 -7.54
CA SER A 227 2.52 0.45 -8.03
C SER A 227 2.71 -1.00 -7.59
N THR A 228 3.93 -1.55 -7.73
CA THR A 228 4.20 -2.93 -7.30
C THR A 228 4.09 -3.10 -5.78
N GLU A 229 4.52 -2.11 -5.00
CA GLU A 229 4.36 -2.12 -3.55
C GLU A 229 2.89 -2.02 -3.14
N LEU A 230 2.09 -1.21 -3.84
CA LEU A 230 0.66 -1.09 -3.62
C LEU A 230 -0.07 -2.40 -3.91
N GLU A 231 0.25 -3.06 -5.03
CA GLU A 231 -0.29 -4.37 -5.35
C GLU A 231 0.07 -5.42 -4.29
N GLU A 232 1.31 -5.43 -3.82
CA GLU A 232 1.79 -6.32 -2.75
C GLU A 232 1.02 -6.09 -1.44
N LYS A 233 0.93 -4.84 -0.98
CA LYS A 233 0.23 -4.47 0.25
C LYS A 233 -1.27 -4.79 0.15
N ASN A 234 -1.87 -4.54 -1.01
CA ASN A 234 -3.28 -4.84 -1.26
C ASN A 234 -3.52 -6.36 -1.23
N ARG A 235 -2.64 -7.16 -1.84
CA ARG A 235 -2.73 -8.63 -1.76
C ARG A 235 -2.63 -9.13 -0.31
N GLN A 236 -1.65 -8.64 0.46
CA GLN A 236 -1.54 -8.99 1.88
C GLN A 236 -2.79 -8.57 2.67
N LEU A 237 -3.37 -7.41 2.38
CA LEU A 237 -4.58 -6.94 3.03
C LEU A 237 -5.79 -7.83 2.70
N ARG A 238 -5.94 -8.27 1.44
CA ARG A 238 -6.98 -9.22 1.03
C ARG A 238 -6.82 -10.56 1.74
N GLN A 239 -5.60 -11.09 1.84
CA GLN A 239 -5.30 -12.30 2.61
C GLN A 239 -5.66 -12.14 4.09
N MET A 240 -5.30 -11.03 4.73
CA MET A 240 -5.71 -10.74 6.12
C MET A 240 -7.23 -10.63 6.27
N LYS A 241 -7.93 -10.18 5.22
CA LYS A 241 -9.39 -10.19 5.14
C LYS A 241 -9.96 -11.56 4.76
N GLY A 242 -9.16 -12.63 4.65
CA GLY A 242 -9.66 -13.96 4.31
C GLY A 242 -10.16 -14.06 2.86
N GLU A 243 -9.57 -13.28 1.97
CA GLU A 243 -9.77 -13.32 0.51
C GLU A 243 -8.49 -13.89 -0.16
N ASP A 244 -8.59 -14.35 -1.41
CA ASP A 244 -7.48 -14.93 -2.19
C ASP A 244 -6.68 -16.03 -1.45
N LEU A 245 -7.39 -16.85 -0.68
CA LEU A 245 -6.77 -17.90 0.15
C LEU A 245 -6.33 -19.12 -0.67
N GLU A 246 -6.85 -19.27 -1.89
CA GLU A 246 -6.53 -20.38 -2.79
C GLU A 246 -5.09 -20.35 -3.31
N GLU A 247 -4.40 -19.20 -3.20
CA GLU A 247 -2.99 -19.05 -3.57
C GLU A 247 -2.03 -19.58 -2.51
N LEU A 248 -2.52 -19.83 -1.29
CA LEU A 248 -1.68 -20.21 -0.14
C LEU A 248 -1.62 -21.73 0.06
N ASP A 249 -0.45 -22.22 0.43
CA ASP A 249 -0.31 -23.61 0.89
C ASP A 249 -0.79 -23.79 2.34
N LEU A 250 -0.81 -25.05 2.83
CA LEU A 250 -1.31 -25.37 4.16
C LEU A 250 -0.47 -24.72 5.29
N ASP A 251 0.83 -24.57 5.10
CA ASP A 251 1.74 -23.99 6.09
C ASP A 251 1.61 -22.47 6.13
N GLU A 252 1.46 -21.83 4.97
CA GLU A 252 1.15 -20.41 4.83
C GLU A 252 -0.21 -20.07 5.44
N LEU A 253 -1.23 -20.89 5.17
CA LEU A 253 -2.57 -20.71 5.72
C LEU A 253 -2.59 -20.90 7.24
N LEU A 254 -1.79 -21.82 7.78
CA LEU A 254 -1.60 -21.98 9.23
C LEU A 254 -0.95 -20.75 9.88
N LYS A 255 0.06 -20.16 9.23
CA LYS A 255 0.68 -18.91 9.71
C LYS A 255 -0.31 -17.75 9.67
N LEU A 256 -1.10 -17.67 8.60
CA LEU A 256 -2.12 -16.64 8.45
C LEU A 256 -3.20 -16.78 9.53
N GLU A 257 -3.69 -17.99 9.79
CA GLU A 257 -4.63 -18.27 10.88
C GLU A 257 -4.08 -17.80 12.23
N GLN A 258 -2.84 -18.20 12.58
CA GLN A 258 -2.22 -17.78 13.84
C GLN A 258 -2.09 -16.25 13.95
N LEU A 259 -1.75 -15.59 12.85
CA LEU A 259 -1.64 -14.14 12.81
C LEU A 259 -3.00 -13.45 12.97
N VAL A 260 -4.03 -13.93 12.28
CA VAL A 260 -5.40 -13.38 12.35
C VAL A 260 -6.00 -13.66 13.73
N GLU A 261 -5.78 -14.84 14.31
CA GLU A 261 -6.21 -15.19 15.67
C GLU A 261 -5.54 -14.29 16.72
N ALA A 262 -4.21 -14.10 16.63
CA ALA A 262 -3.49 -13.19 17.51
C ALA A 262 -3.96 -11.73 17.34
N THR A 263 -4.29 -11.33 16.12
CA THR A 263 -4.87 -10.01 15.83
C THR A 263 -6.20 -9.85 16.52
N LEU A 264 -7.10 -10.84 16.41
CA LEU A 264 -8.41 -10.82 17.05
C LEU A 264 -8.30 -10.66 18.56
N VAL A 265 -7.40 -11.43 19.19
CA VAL A 265 -7.13 -11.33 20.64
C VAL A 265 -6.70 -9.91 21.02
N ARG A 266 -5.73 -9.31 20.31
CA ARG A 266 -5.28 -7.94 20.61
C ARG A 266 -6.37 -6.88 20.42
N VAL A 267 -7.21 -7.04 19.38
CA VAL A 267 -8.35 -6.14 19.15
C VAL A 267 -9.37 -6.27 20.29
N MET A 268 -9.62 -7.47 20.80
CA MET A 268 -10.51 -7.66 21.95
C MET A 268 -9.93 -7.07 23.24
N GLU A 269 -8.64 -7.30 23.52
CA GLU A 269 -7.94 -6.75 24.69
C GLU A 269 -7.99 -5.22 24.71
N THR A 270 -7.66 -4.57 23.59
CA THR A 270 -7.72 -3.11 23.46
C THR A 270 -9.13 -2.54 23.64
N LYS A 271 -10.18 -3.25 23.18
CA LYS A 271 -11.57 -2.88 23.48
C LYS A 271 -11.89 -3.00 24.96
N GLU A 272 -11.41 -4.05 25.61
CA GLU A 272 -11.61 -4.27 27.03
C GLU A 272 -10.94 -3.17 27.85
N GLU A 273 -9.73 -2.76 27.48
CA GLU A 273 -9.01 -1.63 28.09
C GLU A 273 -9.79 -0.31 27.97
N LEU A 274 -10.35 -0.02 26.79
CA LEU A 274 -11.19 1.17 26.60
C LEU A 274 -12.44 1.13 27.50
N ILE A 275 -13.13 -0.02 27.57
CA ILE A 275 -14.29 -0.20 28.44
C ILE A 275 -13.91 0.01 29.91
N MET A 276 -12.80 -0.60 30.36
CA MET A 276 -12.32 -0.46 31.73
C MET A 276 -11.98 1.00 32.07
N SER A 277 -11.32 1.71 31.16
CA SER A 277 -11.01 3.14 31.32
C SER A 277 -12.28 3.99 31.51
N ASP A 278 -13.30 3.74 30.68
CA ASP A 278 -14.59 4.44 30.76
C ASP A 278 -15.33 4.14 32.06
N ILE A 279 -15.32 2.88 32.53
CA ILE A 279 -15.89 2.49 33.82
C ILE A 279 -15.22 3.28 34.95
N VAL A 280 -13.89 3.28 35.01
CA VAL A 280 -13.13 3.99 36.06
C VAL A 280 -13.43 5.49 36.04
N ALA A 281 -13.51 6.10 34.85
CA ALA A 281 -13.85 7.50 34.71
C ALA A 281 -15.28 7.82 35.20
N LEU A 282 -16.24 6.95 34.88
CA LEU A 282 -17.63 7.07 35.32
C LEU A 282 -17.78 6.86 36.84
N GLU A 283 -17.09 5.88 37.42
CA GLU A 283 -17.07 5.64 38.86
C GLU A 283 -16.54 6.86 39.63
N LYS A 284 -15.42 7.43 39.17
CA LYS A 284 -14.86 8.65 39.75
C LYS A 284 -15.85 9.81 39.70
N LYS A 285 -16.52 10.00 38.56
CA LYS A 285 -17.55 11.05 38.44
C LYS A 285 -18.75 10.78 39.36
N GLY A 286 -19.10 9.52 39.57
CA GLY A 286 -20.12 9.09 40.52
C GLY A 286 -19.76 9.46 41.96
N THR A 287 -18.54 9.18 42.41
CA THR A 287 -18.10 9.53 43.77
C THR A 287 -18.05 11.04 44.00
N GLU A 288 -17.56 11.82 43.01
CA GLU A 288 -17.56 13.28 43.07
C GLU A 288 -18.98 13.86 43.19
N LEU A 289 -19.96 13.29 42.47
CA LEU A 289 -21.36 13.71 42.57
C LEU A 289 -21.98 13.36 43.93
N VAL A 290 -21.67 12.19 44.48
CA VAL A 290 -22.11 11.79 45.82
C VAL A 290 -21.53 12.75 46.87
N GLU A 291 -20.25 13.08 46.78
CA GLU A 291 -19.60 14.00 47.72
C GLU A 291 -20.21 15.41 47.63
N ALA A 292 -20.39 15.95 46.42
CA ALA A 292 -21.02 17.25 46.22
C ALA A 292 -22.46 17.28 46.78
N ASN A 293 -23.23 16.20 46.60
CA ASN A 293 -24.57 16.10 47.16
C ASN A 293 -24.55 16.05 48.70
N ASN A 294 -23.62 15.29 49.29
CA ASN A 294 -23.44 15.24 50.75
C ASN A 294 -23.10 16.63 51.33
N GLN A 295 -22.23 17.39 50.67
CA GLN A 295 -21.91 18.76 51.06
C GLN A 295 -23.14 19.67 51.00
N MET A 296 -23.95 19.54 49.95
CA MET A 296 -25.21 20.29 49.81
C MET A 296 -26.22 19.96 50.91
N VAL A 297 -26.36 18.69 51.28
CA VAL A 297 -27.21 18.25 52.39
C VAL A 297 -26.74 18.88 53.71
N MET A 298 -25.44 18.84 54.01
CA MET A 298 -24.88 19.48 55.21
C MET A 298 -25.13 21.00 55.25
N LEU A 299 -24.96 21.69 54.11
CA LEU A 299 -25.25 23.13 54.02
C LEU A 299 -26.75 23.41 54.25
N ARG A 300 -27.64 22.59 53.70
CA ARG A 300 -29.09 22.70 53.91
C ARG A 300 -29.45 22.52 55.38
N GLU A 301 -28.93 21.51 56.05
CA GLU A 301 -29.15 21.28 57.48
C GLU A 301 -28.66 22.46 58.32
N ARG A 302 -27.46 22.99 58.01
CA ARG A 302 -26.93 24.19 58.66
C ARG A 302 -27.86 25.39 58.50
N MET A 303 -28.40 25.63 57.30
CA MET A 303 -29.36 26.71 57.07
C MET A 303 -30.66 26.53 57.88
N VAL A 304 -31.17 25.30 57.97
CA VAL A 304 -32.35 25.00 58.80
C VAL A 304 -32.09 25.32 60.28
N MET A 305 -30.93 24.93 60.81
CA MET A 305 -30.55 25.22 62.20
C MET A 305 -30.46 26.73 62.46
N LEU A 306 -29.86 27.50 61.55
CA LEU A 306 -29.78 28.96 61.67
C LEU A 306 -31.16 29.64 61.58
N SER A 307 -32.08 29.11 60.75
CA SER A 307 -33.45 29.65 60.64
C SER A 307 -34.30 29.44 61.90
N LYS A 308 -34.08 28.34 62.65
CA LYS A 308 -34.76 28.05 63.93
C LYS A 308 -34.19 28.86 65.11
N GLY A 309 -32.93 29.26 65.05
CA GLY A 309 -32.28 30.09 66.08
C GLY A 309 -32.71 31.56 66.08
N ASN A 310 -33.39 32.03 65.03
CA ASN A 310 -33.78 33.43 64.86
C ASN A 310 -35.24 33.73 65.25
N THR A 311 -36.00 32.75 65.75
CA THR A 311 -37.25 33.00 66.48
C THR A 311 -36.90 33.18 67.96
N GLY A 312 -36.76 34.43 68.40
CA GLY A 312 -36.59 34.77 69.82
C GLY A 312 -37.73 34.21 70.69
N PRO A 313 -37.58 34.20 72.03
CA PRO A 313 -38.57 33.61 72.91
C PRO A 313 -39.87 34.40 72.80
N ALA A 314 -40.82 33.88 72.02
CA ALA A 314 -42.19 34.34 72.06
C ALA A 314 -42.70 34.03 73.47
N LEU A 315 -42.97 35.09 74.22
CA LEU A 315 -43.74 35.03 75.45
C LEU A 315 -45.02 34.24 75.18
N MET A 316 -45.18 33.25 76.05
CA MET A 316 -46.36 32.45 76.31
C MET A 316 -47.65 33.28 76.28
N GLU A 317 -48.55 32.93 75.36
CA GLU A 317 -50.00 33.10 75.49
C GLU A 317 -50.66 31.89 74.77
N PRO A 318 -51.50 31.09 75.45
CA PRO A 318 -52.25 30.03 74.80
C PRO A 318 -53.56 30.64 74.28
N SER A 319 -53.67 30.81 72.97
CA SER A 319 -54.96 31.07 72.33
C SER A 319 -55.20 30.05 71.23
N GLU A 320 -56.15 29.17 71.52
CA GLU A 320 -56.77 28.21 70.62
C GLU A 320 -57.17 28.87 69.29
N SER A 321 -56.73 28.31 68.16
CA SER A 321 -57.56 28.23 66.95
C SER A 321 -56.93 27.28 65.93
N ALA A 322 -57.81 26.54 65.28
CA ALA A 322 -57.55 25.34 64.53
C ALA A 322 -56.99 25.58 63.11
N THR A 323 -56.59 24.45 62.51
CA THR A 323 -56.44 24.14 61.08
C THR A 323 -55.19 24.64 60.37
N SER A 324 -54.24 23.72 60.13
CA SER A 324 -53.87 23.36 58.76
C SER A 324 -53.10 22.03 58.72
N THR A 325 -53.66 21.11 57.94
CA THR A 325 -53.19 19.78 57.58
C THR A 325 -51.82 19.83 56.88
N SER A 326 -50.84 19.03 57.31
CA SER A 326 -49.81 18.53 56.39
C SER A 326 -49.08 17.30 56.95
N CYS A 327 -49.54 16.15 56.46
CA CYS A 327 -48.86 14.89 56.21
C CYS A 327 -47.80 14.40 57.21
N ASN A 328 -48.23 13.43 58.02
CA ASN A 328 -47.38 12.36 58.51
C ASN A 328 -46.75 11.60 57.32
N SER A 329 -45.44 11.38 57.38
CA SER A 329 -44.84 10.11 56.95
C SER A 329 -43.59 9.87 57.77
N VAL A 330 -43.78 9.04 58.79
CA VAL A 330 -42.75 8.27 59.47
C VAL A 330 -42.02 7.43 58.43
N LEU A 331 -40.72 7.61 58.25
CA LEU A 331 -39.78 6.52 57.95
C LEU A 331 -38.42 6.91 58.52
N SER A 332 -38.24 6.61 59.80
CA SER A 332 -36.92 6.31 60.35
C SER A 332 -36.45 5.02 59.68
N LEU A 333 -35.41 5.08 58.87
CA LEU A 333 -34.61 3.90 58.56
C LEU A 333 -33.19 4.19 59.03
N SER A 334 -32.93 3.74 60.26
CA SER A 334 -31.61 3.37 60.72
C SER A 334 -31.04 2.37 59.71
N LEU A 335 -29.93 2.71 59.07
CA LEU A 335 -29.11 1.72 58.37
C LEU A 335 -28.31 0.99 59.45
N GLU A 336 -28.79 -0.20 59.81
CA GLU A 336 -27.96 -1.23 60.41
C GLU A 336 -26.98 -1.71 59.33
N ASP A 337 -25.69 -1.58 59.63
CA ASP A 337 -24.61 -2.35 59.04
C ASP A 337 -24.94 -3.84 59.25
N ASP A 338 -25.08 -4.60 58.17
CA ASP A 338 -24.74 -6.03 58.16
C ASP A 338 -24.45 -6.47 56.72
N CYS A 339 -23.18 -6.77 56.47
CA CYS A 339 -22.70 -7.48 55.29
C CYS A 339 -23.23 -8.92 55.30
N SER A 340 -23.73 -9.43 54.16
CA SER A 340 -23.55 -10.85 53.81
C SER A 340 -23.82 -11.11 52.33
N ASP A 341 -22.95 -11.95 51.78
CA ASP A 341 -22.88 -12.52 50.43
C ASP A 341 -24.15 -13.26 49.96
N ASP A 342 -24.16 -13.52 48.64
CA ASP A 342 -24.96 -14.50 47.89
C ASP A 342 -26.45 -14.23 47.64
N VAL A 343 -26.78 -13.65 46.47
CA VAL A 343 -27.95 -14.10 45.67
C VAL A 343 -27.68 -13.98 44.16
N ILE A 344 -27.62 -15.14 43.52
CA ILE A 344 -27.68 -15.36 42.07
C ILE A 344 -28.92 -14.69 41.46
N LEU A 345 -28.73 -13.70 40.58
CA LEU A 345 -29.80 -13.19 39.72
C LEU A 345 -29.77 -13.86 38.35
N SER A 346 -30.50 -14.97 38.25
CA SER A 346 -30.89 -15.58 36.98
C SER A 346 -31.89 -14.68 36.25
N LEU A 347 -31.45 -14.01 35.17
CA LEU A 347 -32.35 -13.29 34.26
C LEU A 347 -32.95 -14.26 33.23
N LYS A 348 -34.19 -14.70 33.48
CA LYS A 348 -35.04 -15.39 32.49
C LYS A 348 -35.82 -14.33 31.71
N LEU A 349 -35.32 -13.93 30.54
CA LEU A 349 -36.09 -13.11 29.60
C LEU A 349 -37.14 -13.98 28.89
N GLY A 350 -38.41 -13.77 29.23
CA GLY A 350 -39.55 -14.21 28.44
C GLY A 350 -39.74 -13.29 27.23
N ARG A 351 -39.91 -13.87 26.05
CA ARG A 351 -40.48 -13.21 24.87
C ARG A 351 -41.96 -13.61 24.72
N PRO A 352 -42.83 -12.73 24.22
CA PRO A 352 -44.24 -13.02 23.98
C PRO A 352 -44.46 -14.05 22.87
#